data_AF-A0A6A4TDF1-F1
#
_entry.id   AF-A0A6A4TDF1-F1
#
_cell.length_a   1.000
_cell.length_b   1.000
_cell.length_c   1.000
_cell.angle_alpha   90.00
_cell.angle_beta   90.00
_cell.angle_gamma   90.00
#
_symmetry.space_group_name_H-M   'P 1'
#
loop_
_entity.id
_entity.type
_entity.pdbx_description
1 polymer ?
#
loop_
_entity_poly.entity_id
_entity_poly.type
_entity_poly.pdbx_seq_one_letter_code
_entity_poly.pdbx_strand_id
1 'polypeptide(L)' 'MPEETSAASSSGSVEEKPCSSSSSSSAAPADSSVDVMEEAKKLIGTGNRHLVMGDVVSAVSVFQDACSML' A
#
# COMPACT_ATOMS: atom_id res chain seq x y z
N MET A 1 38.67 13.45 -19.94
CA MET A 1 38.38 12.95 -21.30
C MET A 1 36.89 13.20 -21.57
N PRO A 2 36.52 14.21 -22.37
CA PRO A 2 35.18 14.34 -22.91
C PRO A 2 35.13 13.70 -24.30
N GLU A 3 34.27 12.70 -24.51
CA GLU A 3 33.86 12.32 -25.86
C GLU A 3 32.34 12.17 -25.89
N GLU A 4 31.73 13.16 -26.53
CA GLU A 4 30.37 13.17 -27.03
C GLU A 4 30.33 12.34 -28.32
N THR A 5 29.33 11.49 -28.48
CA THR A 5 28.88 11.09 -29.83
C THR A 5 27.37 11.15 -29.92
N SER A 6 26.97 11.98 -30.87
CA SER A 6 25.63 12.29 -31.36
C SER A 6 24.94 11.08 -31.99
N ALA A 7 23.61 11.03 -31.95
CA ALA A 7 22.80 11.25 -33.15
C ALA A 7 21.32 10.90 -32.97
N ALA A 8 20.51 11.80 -33.54
CA ALA A 8 19.25 11.55 -34.24
C ALA A 8 17.96 11.36 -33.42
N SER A 9 17.10 12.38 -33.56
CA SER A 9 15.73 12.32 -34.13
C SER A 9 14.73 11.36 -33.45
N SER A 10 13.47 11.71 -33.21
CA SER A 10 12.57 12.62 -33.90
C SER A 10 11.39 12.89 -32.98
N SER A 11 10.78 14.06 -33.18
CA SER A 11 9.51 14.48 -32.59
C SER A 11 8.42 13.42 -32.73
N GLY A 12 7.66 13.21 -31.65
CA GLY A 12 6.45 12.41 -31.61
C GLY A 12 5.48 13.04 -30.61
N SER A 13 4.34 13.47 -31.11
CA SER A 13 3.31 14.31 -30.49
C SER A 13 2.81 13.82 -29.12
N VAL A 14 2.41 14.81 -28.30
CA VAL A 14 1.58 14.66 -27.11
C VAL A 14 0.21 14.09 -27.47
N GLU A 15 -0.03 12.83 -27.16
CA GLU A 15 -1.33 12.13 -27.26
C GLU A 15 -1.12 10.82 -26.47
N GLU A 16 -1.88 10.37 -25.49
CA GLU A 16 -3.26 10.56 -25.07
C GLU A 16 -3.32 10.19 -23.58
N LYS A 17 -4.29 10.75 -22.88
CA LYS A 17 -4.64 10.32 -21.53
C LYS A 17 -5.76 9.30 -21.67
N PRO A 18 -5.53 7.98 -21.49
CA PRO A 18 -6.61 7.14 -21.00
C PRO A 18 -6.60 7.27 -19.48
N CYS A 19 -7.56 8.01 -18.93
CA CYS A 19 -8.16 7.56 -17.68
C CYS A 19 -8.78 6.19 -17.99
N SER A 20 -8.08 5.12 -17.67
CA SER A 20 -8.66 3.79 -17.63
C SER A 20 -7.95 3.00 -16.56
N SER A 21 -8.59 3.00 -15.39
CA SER A 21 -8.62 1.89 -14.47
C SER A 21 -8.37 0.58 -15.20
N SER A 22 -7.24 -0.04 -14.94
CA SER A 22 -7.13 -1.50 -15.00
C SER A 22 -6.74 -1.90 -13.60
N SER A 23 -7.77 -2.26 -12.85
CA SER A 23 -7.69 -3.16 -11.71
C SER A 23 -6.70 -4.26 -12.04
N SER A 24 -5.56 -4.29 -11.34
CA SER A 24 -4.81 -5.53 -11.18
C SER A 24 -5.59 -6.39 -10.18
N SER A 25 -6.74 -6.89 -10.64
CA SER A 25 -7.46 -7.95 -9.97
C SER A 25 -6.73 -9.26 -10.24
N SER A 26 -6.40 -9.94 -9.15
CA SER A 26 -6.07 -11.36 -9.04
C SER A 26 -4.62 -11.76 -9.23
N ALA A 27 -3.92 -11.85 -8.09
CA ALA A 27 -3.23 -13.07 -7.75
C ALA A 27 -3.67 -13.49 -6.33
N ALA A 28 -4.86 -14.09 -6.24
CA ALA A 28 -5.18 -14.92 -5.10
C ALA A 28 -4.40 -16.24 -5.21
N PRO A 29 -3.58 -16.60 -4.23
CA PRO A 29 -3.71 -17.89 -3.59
C PRO A 29 -4.86 -17.77 -2.57
N ALA A 30 -6.00 -18.37 -2.91
CA ALA A 30 -7.00 -18.73 -1.91
C ALA A 30 -6.38 -19.79 -1.00
N ASP A 31 -5.92 -19.40 0.19
CA ASP A 31 -5.75 -20.30 1.34
C ASP A 31 -5.44 -19.51 2.62
N SER A 32 -6.45 -18.79 3.10
CA SER A 32 -6.74 -18.58 4.52
C SER A 32 -7.89 -17.60 4.59
N SER A 33 -9.09 -18.09 4.87
CA SER A 33 -10.15 -17.22 5.39
C SER A 33 -9.73 -16.77 6.79
N VAL A 34 -8.67 -15.96 6.89
CA VAL A 34 -8.45 -15.17 8.09
C VAL A 34 -9.64 -14.23 8.12
N ASP A 35 -10.48 -14.42 9.13
CA ASP A 35 -11.62 -13.54 9.34
C ASP A 35 -11.05 -12.13 9.51
N VAL A 36 -11.27 -11.24 8.52
CA VAL A 36 -10.68 -9.89 8.50
C VAL A 36 -11.01 -9.16 9.81
N MET A 37 -12.18 -9.45 10.37
CA MET A 37 -12.60 -8.96 11.68
C MET A 37 -11.79 -9.54 12.84
N GLU A 38 -11.39 -10.82 12.80
CA GLU A 38 -10.52 -11.42 13.81
C GLU A 38 -9.12 -10.79 13.80
N GLU A 39 -8.57 -10.53 12.61
CA GLU A 39 -7.28 -9.86 12.48
C GLU A 39 -7.33 -8.41 13.00
N ALA A 40 -8.37 -7.66 12.64
CA ALA A 40 -8.61 -6.32 13.17
C ALA A 40 -8.73 -6.34 14.71
N LYS A 41 -9.43 -7.31 15.29
CA LYS A 41 -9.55 -7.46 16.76
C LYS A 41 -8.21 -7.75 17.42
N LYS A 42 -7.33 -8.53 16.79
CA LYS A 42 -5.98 -8.80 17.28
C LYS A 42 -5.12 -7.54 17.28
N LEU A 43 -5.22 -6.71 16.23
CA LEU A 43 -4.55 -5.42 16.16
C LEU A 43 -5.08 -4.46 17.24
N ILE A 44 -6.40 -4.40 17.44
CA ILE A 44 -7.01 -3.60 18.52
C ILE A 44 -6.48 -4.01 19.90
N GLY A 45 -6.38 -5.32 20.17
CA GLY A 45 -5.81 -5.84 21.42
C GLY A 45 -4.34 -5.46 21.60
N THR A 46 -3.57 -5.40 20.51
CA THR A 46 -2.17 -4.97 20.52
C THR A 46 -2.04 -3.47 20.80
N GLY A 47 -2.85 -2.63 20.13
CA GLY A 47 -2.93 -1.20 20.39
C GLY A 47 -3.29 -0.88 21.84
N ASN A 48 -4.23 -1.61 22.45
CA ASN A 48 -4.57 -1.48 23.87
C ASN A 48 -3.37 -1.78 24.79
N ARG A 49 -2.54 -2.76 24.44
CA ARG A 49 -1.32 -3.06 25.19
C ARG A 49 -0.35 -1.88 25.17
N HIS A 50 -0.20 -1.24 24.00
CA HIS A 50 0.59 -0.01 23.87
C HIS A 50 0.01 1.15 24.68
N LEU A 51 -1.32 1.31 24.73
CA LEU A 51 -1.96 2.33 25.57
C LEU A 51 -1.67 2.12 27.06
N VAL A 52 -1.70 0.87 27.54
CA VAL A 52 -1.34 0.55 28.94
C VAL A 52 0.13 0.86 29.24
N MET A 53 1.02 0.69 28.25
CA MET A 53 2.44 1.05 28.36
C MET A 53 2.72 2.55 28.19
N GLY A 54 1.71 3.37 27.87
CA GLY A 54 1.85 4.80 27.61
C GLY A 54 2.46 5.14 26.24
N ASP A 55 2.63 4.15 25.37
CA ASP A 55 3.16 4.35 24.01
C ASP A 55 2.03 4.62 23.03
N VAL A 56 1.58 5.87 23.01
CA VAL A 56 0.45 6.30 22.17
C VAL A 56 0.79 6.26 20.68
N VAL A 57 2.05 6.50 20.30
CA VAL A 57 2.46 6.54 18.88
C VAL A 57 2.34 5.14 18.26
N SER A 58 2.84 4.12 18.95
CA SER A 58 2.68 2.73 18.51
C SER A 58 1.22 2.29 18.53
N ALA A 59 0.45 2.68 19.56
CA ALA A 59 -0.98 2.36 19.61
C ALA A 59 -1.73 2.92 18.40
N VAL A 60 -1.51 4.20 18.05
CA VAL A 60 -2.15 4.86 16.91
C VAL A 60 -1.75 4.22 15.58
N SER A 61 -0.49 3.79 15.41
CA SER A 61 -0.07 3.05 14.21
C SER A 61 -0.87 1.75 14.04
N VAL A 62 -0.94 0.94 15.10
CA VAL A 62 -1.59 -0.38 15.03
C VAL A 62 -3.12 -0.25 14.90
N PHE A 63 -3.73 0.79 15.48
CA PHE A 63 -5.15 1.07 15.27
C PHE A 63 -5.46 1.56 13.85
N GLN A 64 -4.57 2.31 13.20
CA GLN A 64 -4.76 2.68 11.79
C GLN A 64 -4.74 1.46 10.89
N ASP A 65 -3.83 0.51 11.15
CA ASP A 65 -3.79 -0.76 10.43
C ASP A 65 -5.10 -1.53 10.62
N ALA A 66 -5.62 -1.60 11.86
CA ALA A 66 -6.91 -2.22 12.16
C ALA A 66 -8.09 -1.52 11.47
N CYS A 67 -8.11 -0.19 11.46
CA CYS A 67 -9.16 0.60 10.79
C CYS A 67 -9.09 0.47 9.27
N SER A 68 -7.90 0.29 8.69
CA SER A 68 -7.74 0.10 7.24
C SER A 68 -8.27 -1.25 6.76
N MET A 69 -8.46 -2.21 7.68
CA MET A 69 -9.03 -3.53 7.41
C MET A 69 -10.56 -3.57 7.49
N LEU A 70 -11.23 -2.51 7.97
CA LEU A 70 -12.68 -2.43 8.20
C LEU A 70 -13.38 -1.49 7.22
#